data_AF-A0A392V6C3-F1
#
_entry.id   AF-A0A392V6C3-F1
#
_cell.length_a   1.000
_cell.length_b   1.000
_cell.length_c   1.000
_cell.angle_alpha   90.00
_cell.angle_beta   90.00
_cell.angle_gamma   90.00
#
_symmetry.space_group_name_H-M   'P 1'
#
loop_
_entity.id
_entity.type
_entity.pdbx_description
1 polymer ?
#
loop_
_entity_poly.entity_id
_entity_poly.type
_entity_poly.pdbx_seq_one_letter_code
_entity_poly.pdbx_strand_id
1 'polypeptide(L)' 'MTQLRRKDQPFAWTDKCEASFQLMKKRLTTSPMLVLPQSDEPYEVYCDASYQGLG' A
#
# COMPACT_ATOMS: atom_id res chain seq x y z
N MET A 1 -1.54 -7.20 12.47
CA MET A 1 -1.06 -8.45 11.83
C MET A 1 -2.08 -8.95 10.82
N THR A 2 -1.67 -9.16 9.57
CA THR A 2 -2.52 -9.78 8.53
C THR A 2 -2.71 -11.27 8.81
N GLN A 3 -3.85 -11.84 8.39
CA GLN A 3 -4.22 -13.22 8.71
C GLN A 3 -3.24 -14.26 8.12
N LEU A 4 -2.68 -13.97 6.94
CA LEU A 4 -1.77 -14.88 6.21
C LEU A 4 -0.40 -15.10 6.88
N ARG A 5 0.02 -14.23 7.82
CA ARG A 5 1.34 -14.32 8.48
C ARG A 5 1.26 -14.74 9.95
N ARG A 6 0.09 -15.19 10.41
CA ARG A 6 -0.08 -15.66 11.79
C ARG A 6 0.59 -17.02 11.97
N LYS A 7 1.39 -17.16 13.03
CA LYS A 7 1.91 -18.46 13.46
C LYS A 7 0.72 -19.33 13.91
N ASP A 8 0.80 -20.63 13.67
CA ASP A 8 -0.22 -21.62 14.06
C ASP A 8 -1.56 -21.53 13.30
N GLN A 9 -1.58 -20.87 12.14
CA GLN A 9 -2.71 -20.88 11.20
C GLN A 9 -2.25 -21.36 9.82
N PRO A 10 -2.96 -22.28 9.14
CA PRO A 10 -2.63 -22.66 7.78
C PRO A 10 -2.76 -21.45 6.84
N PHE A 11 -1.82 -21.34 5.91
CA PHE A 11 -1.87 -20.33 4.87
C PHE A 11 -3.06 -20.61 3.94
N ALA A 12 -4.11 -19.80 4.04
CA ALA A 12 -5.30 -19.91 3.23
C ALA A 12 -5.45 -18.68 2.32
N TRP A 13 -5.12 -18.84 1.04
CA TRP A 13 -5.34 -17.80 0.04
C TRP A 13 -6.82 -17.78 -0.36
N THR A 14 -7.57 -16.85 0.24
CA THR A 14 -9.01 -16.69 -0.04
C THR A 14 -9.24 -15.72 -1.18
N ASP A 15 -10.43 -15.73 -1.78
CA ASP A 15 -10.83 -14.75 -2.80
C ASP A 15 -10.70 -13.31 -2.29
N LYS A 16 -10.92 -13.09 -0.98
CA LYS A 16 -10.71 -11.78 -0.35
C LYS A 16 -9.23 -11.36 -0.34
N CYS A 17 -8.31 -12.32 -0.15
CA CYS A 17 -6.88 -12.07 -0.25
C CYS A 17 -6.49 -11.71 -1.68
N GLU A 18 -7.00 -12.44 -2.67
CA GLU A 18 -6.76 -12.16 -4.09
C GLU A 18 -7.29 -10.78 -4.48
N ALA A 19 -8.53 -10.45 -4.13
CA ALA A 19 -9.13 -9.15 -4.42
C ALA A 19 -8.32 -7.99 -3.80
N SER A 20 -7.85 -8.16 -2.55
CA SER A 20 -7.01 -7.15 -1.88
C SER A 20 -5.65 -7.01 -2.56
N PHE A 21 -5.05 -8.12 -2.98
CA PHE A 21 -3.76 -8.13 -3.67
C PHE A 21 -3.86 -7.49 -5.06
N GLN A 22 -4.93 -7.76 -5.81
CA GLN A 22 -5.20 -7.13 -7.11
C GLN A 22 -5.44 -5.63 -6.98
N LEU A 23 -6.17 -5.20 -5.94
CA LEU A 23 -6.36 -3.78 -5.65
C LEU A 23 -5.03 -3.09 -5.34
N MET A 24 -4.18 -3.72 -4.53
CA MET A 24 -2.85 -3.19 -4.20
C MET A 24 -1.99 -3.05 -5.46
N LYS A 25 -1.93 -4.08 -6.32
CA LYS A 25 -1.23 -4.01 -7.61
C LYS A 25 -1.73 -2.84 -8.45
N LYS A 26 -3.04 -2.69 -8.60
CA LYS A 26 -3.64 -1.58 -9.34
C LYS A 26 -3.18 -0.24 -8.77
N ARG A 27 -3.28 -0.03 -7.45
CA ARG A 27 -2.88 1.23 -6.82
C ARG A 27 -1.41 1.56 -7.05
N LEU A 28 -0.53 0.57 -6.92
CA LEU A 28 0.91 0.74 -7.14
C LEU A 28 1.27 0.99 -8.62
N THR A 29 0.58 0.35 -9.56
CA THR A 29 0.86 0.53 -11.00
C THR A 29 0.18 1.76 -11.60
N THR A 30 -0.88 2.29 -10.96
CA THR A 30 -1.57 3.51 -11.40
C THR A 30 -1.13 4.77 -10.67
N SER A 31 -0.26 4.66 -9.67
CA SER A 31 0.23 5.83 -8.95
C SER A 31 0.99 6.73 -9.93
N PRO A 32 0.78 8.07 -9.90
CA PRO A 32 1.52 8.98 -10.76
C PRO A 32 3.02 8.74 -10.57
N MET A 33 3.76 8.70 -11.68
CA MET A 33 5.21 8.52 -11.65
C MET A 33 5.81 9.54 -10.69
N LEU A 34 6.60 9.05 -9.74
CA LEU A 34 7.39 9.89 -8.85
C LEU A 34 8.38 10.65 -9.73
N VAL A 35 8.07 11.92 -10.00
CA VAL A 35 8.97 12.82 -10.73
C VAL A 35 10.12 13.16 -9.81
N LEU A 36 11.32 13.28 -10.38
CA LEU A 36 12.48 13.72 -9.62
C LEU A 36 12.19 15.09 -9.00
N PRO A 37 12.42 15.26 -7.69
CA PRO A 37 12.18 16.54 -7.03
C PRO A 37 13.10 17.61 -7.62
N GLN A 38 12.54 18.72 -8.12
CA GLN A 38 13.32 19.87 -8.59
C GLN A 38 13.70 20.73 -7.38
N SER A 39 14.99 21.05 -7.21
CA SER A 39 15.52 21.68 -5.99
C SER A 39 15.20 23.18 -5.87
N ASP A 40 14.62 23.78 -6.90
CA ASP A 40 14.29 25.20 -7.02
C ASP A 40 12.87 25.55 -6.55
N GLU A 41 12.04 24.54 -6.26
CA GLU A 41 10.66 24.73 -5.78
C GLU A 41 10.44 24.22 -4.35
N PRO A 42 9.56 24.87 -3.56
CA PRO A 42 9.19 24.39 -2.23
C PRO A 42 8.36 23.10 -2.30
N TYR A 43 8.61 22.16 -1.40
CA TYR A 43 7.89 20.89 -1.32
C TYR A 43 6.70 20.94 -0.37
N GLU A 44 5.59 20.33 -0.76
CA GLU A 44 4.46 20.05 0.12
C GLU A 44 4.51 18.60 0.60
N VAL A 45 4.57 18.42 1.93
CA VAL A 45 4.57 17.09 2.56
C VAL A 45 3.18 16.81 3.10
N TYR A 46 2.52 15.79 2.55
CA TYR A 46 1.24 15.30 3.04
C TYR A 46 1.49 14.11 3.98
N CYS A 47 1.17 14.29 5.27
CA CYS A 47 1.17 13.20 6.23
C CYS A 47 -0.24 12.68 6.45
N ASP A 48 -0.45 11.38 6.24
CA ASP A 48 -1.69 10.72 6.63
C ASP A 48 -1.63 10.34 8.11
N ALA A 49 -2.65 10.73 8.88
CA ALA A 49 -2.84 10.38 10.29
C ALA A 49 -3.87 9.25 10.45
N SER A 50 -4.04 8.41 9.43
CA SER A 50 -4.93 7.27 9.53
C SER A 50 -4.35 6.18 10.45
N TYR A 51 -5.15 5.72 11.41
CA TYR A 51 -4.84 4.57 12.27
C TYR A 51 -4.67 3.25 11.50
N GLN A 52 -4.98 3.26 10.19
CA GLN A 52 -4.78 2.17 9.27
C GLN A 52 -3.65 2.54 8.32
N GLY A 53 -2.42 2.18 8.71
CA GLY A 53 -1.23 2.43 7.90
C GLY A 53 -1.39 1.93 6.47
N LEU A 54 -1.55 2.89 5.55
CA LEU A 54 -1.44 2.73 4.11
C LEU A 54 -0.16 3.38 3.56
N GLY A 55 0.66 3.95 4.45
CA GLY A 55 1.95 4.56 4.15
C GLY A 55 3.01 3.56 3.71
#